data_AF-A0A969NU05-F1
#
_entry.id   AF-A0A969NU05-F1
#
_cell.length_a   1.000
_cell.length_b   1.000
_cell.length_c   1.000
_cell.angle_alpha   90.00
_cell.angle_beta   90.00
_cell.angle_gamma   90.00
#
_symmetry.space_group_name_H-M   'P 1'
#
loop_
_entity.id
_entity.type
_entity.pdbx_description
1 polymer ?
#
loop_
_entity_poly.entity_id
_entity_poly.type
_entity_poly.pdbx_seq_one_letter_code
_entity_poly.pdbx_strand_id
1 'polypeptide(L)' 'MVNNSDTFDQQILDLVNQERAKVGADPLSINQQLDQAADLHSQDQASMNNMTHTGSNGSDAGTRIQGEGYQ' A
#
# COMPACT_ATOMS: atom_id res chain seq x y z
N MET A 1 19.09 4.86 -6.48
CA MET A 1 18.89 3.46 -6.90
C MET A 1 17.39 3.26 -6.92
N VAL A 2 16.80 2.93 -8.06
CA VAL A 2 15.36 2.63 -8.13
C VAL A 2 15.21 1.20 -7.63
N ASN A 3 14.43 1.00 -6.57
CA ASN A 3 14.21 -0.34 -6.02
C ASN A 3 13.26 -1.11 -6.94
N ASN A 4 13.40 -2.43 -6.98
CA ASN A 4 12.60 -3.27 -7.86
C ASN A 4 11.10 -3.22 -7.48
N SER A 5 10.79 -2.97 -6.21
CA SER A 5 9.42 -2.73 -5.72
C SER A 5 8.81 -1.48 -6.35
N ASP A 6 9.53 -0.34 -6.37
CA ASP A 6 9.06 0.92 -6.97
C ASP A 6 8.56 0.74 -8.41
N THR A 7 9.21 -0.15 -9.18
CA THR A 7 8.79 -0.44 -10.56
C THR A 7 7.54 -1.29 -10.66
N PHE A 8 7.31 -2.19 -9.69
CA PHE A 8 6.12 -3.01 -9.62
C PHE A 8 4.93 -2.19 -9.11
N ASP A 9 5.11 -1.41 -8.06
CA ASP A 9 4.04 -0.57 -7.49
C ASP A 9 3.55 0.47 -8.49
N GLN A 10 4.47 1.02 -9.31
CA GLN A 10 4.11 1.89 -10.42
C GLN A 10 3.26 1.17 -11.48
N GLN A 11 3.58 -0.08 -11.83
CA GLN A 11 2.77 -0.86 -12.79
C GLN A 11 1.37 -1.13 -12.24
N ILE A 12 1.25 -1.43 -10.94
CA ILE A 12 -0.05 -1.60 -10.28
C ILE A 12 -0.81 -0.28 -10.28
N LEU A 13 -0.18 0.84 -9.94
CA LEU A 13 -0.82 2.16 -9.97
C LEU A 13 -1.32 2.50 -11.39
N ASP A 14 -0.54 2.23 -12.42
CA ASP A 14 -0.91 2.50 -13.81
C ASP A 14 -2.18 1.72 -14.22
N LEU A 15 -2.25 0.43 -13.85
CA LEU A 15 -3.43 -0.41 -14.08
C LEU A 15 -4.66 0.09 -13.29
N VAL A 16 -4.46 0.47 -12.02
CA VAL A 16 -5.55 1.04 -11.20
C VAL A 16 -6.07 2.34 -11.82
N ASN A 17 -5.17 3.22 -12.25
CA ASN A 17 -5.55 4.47 -12.90
C ASN A 17 -6.22 4.26 -14.25
N GLN A 18 -5.85 3.21 -15.00
CA GLN A 18 -6.57 2.80 -16.21
C GLN A 18 -8.03 2.42 -15.89
N GLU A 19 -8.27 1.68 -14.81
CA GLU A 19 -9.64 1.34 -14.38
C GLU A 19 -10.42 2.56 -13.86
N ARG A 20 -9.77 3.45 -13.11
CA ARG A 20 -10.38 4.71 -12.63
C ARG A 20 -10.83 5.61 -13.77
N ALA A 21 -10.04 5.70 -14.84
CA ALA A 21 -10.37 6.49 -16.01
C ALA A 21 -11.65 6.00 -16.72
N LYS A 22 -11.94 4.68 -16.70
CA LYS A 22 -13.15 4.13 -17.33
C LYS A 22 -14.45 4.65 -16.71
N VAL A 23 -14.40 5.09 -15.45
CA VAL A 23 -15.55 5.66 -14.73
C VAL A 23 -15.43 7.18 -14.53
N GLY A 24 -14.45 7.83 -15.16
CA GLY A 24 -14.23 9.27 -15.05
C GLY A 24 -13.67 9.73 -13.70
N ALA A 25 -13.05 8.84 -12.93
CA ALA A 25 -12.39 9.21 -11.68
C ALA A 25 -10.96 9.74 -11.92
N ASP A 26 -10.56 10.74 -11.14
CA ASP A 26 -9.22 11.34 -11.20
C ASP A 26 -8.12 10.30 -10.91
N PRO A 27 -6.92 10.40 -11.53
CA PRO A 27 -5.83 9.48 -11.25
C PRO A 27 -5.32 9.64 -9.81
N LEU A 28 -4.83 8.55 -9.24
CA LEU A 28 -4.09 8.53 -7.98
C LEU A 28 -2.58 8.66 -8.25
N SER A 29 -1.85 9.03 -7.19
CA SER A 29 -0.39 9.03 -7.15
C SER A 29 0.10 8.18 -5.97
N ILE A 30 1.31 7.62 -6.10
CA ILE A 30 1.98 6.95 -4.99
C ILE A 30 2.32 8.00 -3.91
N ASN A 31 2.02 7.66 -2.66
CA ASN A 31 2.57 8.32 -1.50
C ASN A 31 3.47 7.33 -0.77
N GLN A 32 4.75 7.67 -0.59
CA GLN A 32 5.75 6.77 -0.02
C GLN A 32 5.45 6.31 1.42
N GLN A 33 4.73 7.12 2.21
CA GLN A 33 4.36 6.75 3.58
C GLN A 33 3.25 5.69 3.59
N LEU A 34 2.28 5.81 2.66
CA LEU A 34 1.24 4.79 2.49
C LEU A 34 1.80 3.48 1.93
N ASP A 35 2.73 3.59 0.99
CA ASP A 35 3.42 2.47 0.38
C ASP A 35 4.22 1.67 1.42
N GLN A 36 5.02 2.37 2.24
CA GLN A 36 5.75 1.77 3.35
C GLN A 36 4.83 1.06 4.37
N ALA A 37 3.68 1.67 4.69
CA ALA A 37 2.70 1.07 5.60
C ALA A 37 2.09 -0.23 5.04
N ALA A 38 1.85 -0.28 3.73
CA ALA A 38 1.33 -1.45 3.03
C ALA A 38 2.36 -2.58 2.94
N ASP A 39 3.63 -2.24 2.67
CA ASP A 39 4.74 -3.17 2.61
C ASP A 39 5.01 -3.86 3.95
N LEU A 40 5.05 -3.07 5.03
CA LEU A 40 5.23 -3.62 6.38
C LEU A 40 4.06 -4.52 6.78
N HIS A 41 2.84 -4.18 6.41
CA HIS A 41 1.68 -5.02 6.66
C HIS A 41 1.74 -6.34 5.89
N SER A 42 2.17 -6.31 4.62
CA SER A 42 2.34 -7.51 3.80
C SER A 42 3.42 -8.44 4.36
N GLN A 43 4.52 -7.88 4.88
CA GLN A 43 5.56 -8.63 5.57
C GLN A 43 5.05 -9.26 6.87
N ASP A 44 4.25 -8.52 7.64
CA ASP A 44 3.62 -9.02 8.88
C ASP A 44 2.65 -10.17 8.59
N GLN A 45 1.78 -10.03 7.59
CA GLN A 45 0.87 -11.09 7.11
C GLN A 45 1.63 -12.35 6.67
N ALA A 46 2.72 -12.18 5.93
CA ALA A 46 3.59 -13.28 5.51
C ALA A 46 4.23 -13.99 6.73
N SER A 47 4.70 -13.23 7.72
CA SER A 47 5.30 -13.78 8.95
C SER A 47 4.29 -14.57 9.80
N MET A 48 3.04 -14.13 9.81
CA MET A 48 1.94 -14.82 10.49
C MET A 48 1.36 -15.98 9.67
N ASN A 49 1.69 -16.07 8.38
CA ASN A 49 1.02 -16.93 7.40
C ASN A 49 -0.51 -16.74 7.41
N ASN A 50 -0.96 -15.48 7.50
CA ASN A 50 -2.38 -15.13 7.59
C ASN A 50 -2.69 -13.81 6.90
N MET A 51 -3.65 -13.83 5.97
CA MET A 51 -4.17 -12.64 5.30
C MET A 51 -5.29 -12.01 6.14
N THR A 52 -4.97 -10.91 6.81
CA THR A 52 -5.86 -10.20 7.74
C THR A 52 -5.71 -8.68 7.64
N HIS A 53 -6.74 -7.91 7.98
CA HIS A 53 -6.63 -6.44 8.10
C HIS A 53 -6.00 -5.99 9.42
N THR A 54 -5.98 -6.86 10.43
CA THR A 54 -5.41 -6.61 11.76
C THR A 54 -3.97 -7.11 11.79
N GLY A 55 -3.02 -6.23 12.12
CA GLY A 55 -1.62 -6.62 12.28
C GLY A 55 -1.39 -7.50 13.50
N SER A 56 -0.25 -8.19 13.56
CA SER A 56 0.16 -9.05 14.69
C SER A 56 0.20 -8.32 16.03
N ASN A 57 0.41 -7.00 16.01
CA ASN A 57 0.39 -6.11 17.16
C ASN A 57 -1.01 -5.53 17.49
N GLY A 58 -2.07 -5.96 16.78
CA GLY A 58 -3.43 -5.46 16.95
C GLY A 58 -3.76 -4.17 16.19
N SER A 59 -2.84 -3.63 15.39
CA SER A 59 -3.08 -2.43 14.59
C SER A 59 -4.14 -2.65 13.50
N ASP A 60 -4.94 -1.62 13.24
CA ASP A 60 -5.73 -1.51 12.01
C ASP A 60 -4.97 -0.71 10.93
N ALA A 61 -5.57 -0.55 9.75
CA ALA A 61 -4.93 0.17 8.65
C ALA A 61 -4.61 1.64 9.01
N GLY A 62 -5.52 2.33 9.71
CA GLY A 62 -5.32 3.73 10.09
C GLY A 62 -4.16 3.91 11.07
N THR A 63 -4.06 3.02 12.06
CA THR A 63 -2.96 3.00 13.03
C THR A 63 -1.62 2.78 12.34
N ARG A 64 -1.54 1.86 11.37
CA ARG A 64 -0.31 1.63 10.60
C ARG A 64 0.07 2.83 9.74
N ILE A 65 -0.90 3.42 9.05
CA ILE A 65 -0.71 4.61 8.21
C ILE A 65 -0.20 5.80 9.04
N GLN A 66 -0.77 6.02 10.22
CA GLN A 66 -0.29 7.05 11.16
C GLN A 66 1.12 6.75 11.67
N GLY A 67 1.46 5.46 11.86
CA GLY A 67 2.81 5.03 12.24
C GLY A 67 3.90 5.45 11.25
N GLU A 68 3.58 5.50 9.95
CA GLU A 68 4.47 6.01 8.89
C GLU A 68 4.42 7.54 8.72
N GLY A 69 3.65 8.24 9.56
CA GLY A 69 3.56 9.69 9.59
C GLY A 69 2.71 10.32 8.49
N TYR A 70 1.85 9.54 7.83
CA TYR A 70 0.90 10.06 6.84
C TYR A 70 -0.26 10.79 7.53
N GLN A 71 -0.66 11.95 6.99
CA GLN A 71 -1.70 12.84 7.56
C GLN A 71 -2.53 13.53 6.47
#